data_AF-A0A0A9AW60-F1
#
_entry.id   AF-A0A0A9AW60-F1
#
_cell.length_a   1.000
_cell.length_b   1.000
_cell.length_c   1.000
_cell.angle_alpha   90.00
_cell.angle_beta   90.00
_cell.angle_gamma   90.00
#
_symmetry.space_group_name_H-M   'P 1'
#
loop_
_entity.id
_entity.type
_entity.pdbx_description
1 polymer ?
#
loop_
_entity_poly.entity_id
_entity_poly.type
_entity_poly.pdbx_seq_one_letter_code
_entity_poly.pdbx_strand_id
1 'polypeptide(L)' 'MRGELLHPGAHLDLVGLFTPAMRECDDEALRCGRVFIDSEAAMEEAGELVGAVQRGVLRRKDVAGTLVELAMGTVQG' A
#
# COMPACT_ATOMS: atom_id res chain seq x y z
N MET A 1 12.39 -3.07 -0.35
CA MET A 1 11.89 -3.62 -1.62
C MET A 1 11.94 -2.54 -2.67
N ARG A 2 12.39 -2.83 -3.91
CA ARG A 2 12.36 -1.86 -5.00
C ARG A 2 11.35 -2.29 -6.05
N GLY A 3 10.42 -1.42 -6.42
CA GLY A 3 9.34 -1.75 -7.36
C GLY A 3 9.84 -2.27 -8.70
N GLU A 4 11.01 -1.82 -9.16
CA GLU A 4 11.69 -2.31 -10.37
C GLU A 4 11.98 -3.82 -10.37
N LEU A 5 11.98 -4.47 -9.20
CA LEU A 5 12.22 -5.90 -9.03
C LEU A 5 10.93 -6.73 -8.94
N LEU A 6 9.75 -6.09 -8.87
CA LEU A 6 8.47 -6.79 -8.84
C LEU A 6 8.12 -7.31 -10.23
N HIS A 7 7.78 -8.61 -10.28
CA HIS A 7 7.26 -9.22 -11.49
C HIS A 7 5.73 -9.02 -11.57
N PRO A 8 5.14 -8.97 -12.78
CA PRO A 8 3.69 -8.96 -12.92
C PRO A 8 3.03 -10.13 -12.16
N GLY A 9 2.02 -9.82 -11.36
CA GLY A 9 1.31 -10.81 -10.53
C GLY A 9 1.97 -11.11 -9.17
N ALA A 10 3.09 -10.48 -8.83
CA ALA A 10 3.65 -10.58 -7.49
C ALA A 10 2.73 -9.94 -6.45
N HIS A 11 2.60 -10.59 -5.30
CA HIS A 11 2.00 -10.00 -4.10
C HIS A 11 3.12 -9.55 -3.16
N LEU A 12 3.01 -8.32 -2.67
CA LEU A 12 3.93 -7.73 -1.71
C LEU A 12 3.15 -7.41 -0.43
N ASP A 13 3.58 -8.02 0.67
CA ASP A 13 3.00 -7.80 1.99
C ASP A 13 3.92 -6.89 2.82
N LEU A 14 3.35 -5.85 3.42
CA LEU A 14 4.07 -4.77 4.11
C LEU A 14 3.55 -4.67 5.56
N VAL A 15 4.07 -5.55 6.43
CA VAL A 15 3.58 -5.74 7.81
C VAL A 15 4.50 -5.13 8.88
N GLY A 16 5.66 -4.60 8.49
CA GLY A 16 6.71 -4.15 9.42
C GLY A 16 6.62 -2.69 9.83
N LEU A 17 5.60 -1.95 9.39
CA LEU A 17 5.50 -0.50 9.58
C LEU A 17 4.84 -0.16 10.93
N PHE A 18 5.64 0.15 11.94
CA PHE A 18 5.13 0.58 13.25
C PHE A 18 5.60 1.98 13.67
N THR A 19 6.37 2.67 12.82
CA THR A 19 6.69 4.09 13.01
C THR A 19 6.60 4.87 11.70
N PRO A 20 6.28 6.18 11.72
CA PRO A 20 6.17 7.00 10.50
C PRO A 20 7.45 7.12 9.67
N ALA A 21 8.62 6.87 10.28
CA ALA A 21 9.92 6.91 9.61
C ALA A 21 10.29 5.58 8.93
N MET A 22 9.57 4.50 9.23
CA MET A 22 9.83 3.19 8.63
C MET A 22 9.30 3.12 7.20
N ARG A 23 10.09 2.43 6.38
CA ARG A 23 9.81 2.22 4.96
C ARG A 23 10.41 0.90 4.53
N GLU A 24 9.57 0.02 3.99
CA GLU A 24 9.92 -1.33 3.56
C GLU A 24 10.06 -1.42 2.04
N CYS A 25 9.45 -0.51 1.29
CA CYS A 25 9.45 -0.43 -0.17
C CYS A 25 9.66 0.99 -0.69
N ASP A 26 10.04 1.11 -1.97
CA ASP A 26 10.10 2.40 -2.64
C ASP A 26 8.75 2.84 -3.23
N ASP A 27 8.70 4.06 -3.77
CA ASP A 27 7.48 4.63 -4.32
C ASP A 27 7.02 3.89 -5.58
N GLU A 28 7.95 3.24 -6.28
CA GLU A 28 7.64 2.44 -7.46
C GLU A 28 6.83 1.20 -7.08
N ALA A 29 7.15 0.54 -5.95
CA ALA A 29 6.39 -0.61 -5.47
C ALA A 29 4.91 -0.28 -5.21
N LEU A 30 4.64 0.94 -4.70
CA LEU A 30 3.27 1.43 -4.49
C LEU A 30 2.60 1.85 -5.80
N ARG A 31 3.38 2.31 -6.79
CA ARG A 31 2.87 2.80 -8.07
C ARG A 31 2.52 1.69 -9.06
N CYS A 32 3.28 0.60 -9.05
CA CYS A 32 3.12 -0.50 -9.99
C CYS A 32 2.06 -1.54 -9.57
N GLY A 33 1.58 -1.46 -8.32
CA GLY A 33 0.65 -2.42 -7.73
C GLY A 33 -0.76 -1.86 -7.49
N ARG A 34 -1.66 -2.75 -7.07
CA ARG A 34 -2.95 -2.37 -6.47
C ARG A 34 -2.79 -2.39 -4.95
N VAL A 35 -3.05 -1.26 -4.32
CA VAL A 35 -2.85 -1.09 -2.87
C VAL A 35 -4.12 -1.48 -2.11
N PHE A 36 -3.97 -2.35 -1.13
CA PHE A 36 -5.00 -2.72 -0.17
C PHE A 36 -4.50 -2.42 1.24
N ILE A 37 -5.40 -2.06 2.15
CA ILE A 37 -5.08 -1.72 3.54
C ILE A 37 -5.85 -2.61 4.51
N ASP A 38 -5.31 -2.85 5.70
CA ASP A 38 -6.02 -3.62 6.74
C ASP A 38 -7.22 -2.84 7.31
N SER A 39 -7.07 -1.53 7.49
CA SER A 39 -8.09 -0.62 7.99
C SER A 39 -7.84 0.82 7.50
N GLU A 40 -8.86 1.67 7.55
CA GLU A 40 -8.75 3.09 7.17
C GLU A 40 -7.67 3.84 7.97
N ALA A 41 -7.38 3.40 9.20
CA ALA A 41 -6.34 4.00 10.05
C ALA A 41 -4.94 3.92 9.41
N ALA A 42 -4.68 2.93 8.55
CA ALA A 42 -3.41 2.79 7.84
C ALA A 42 -3.08 4.04 7.00
N MET A 43 -4.09 4.76 6.51
CA MET A 43 -3.88 6.01 5.75
C MET A 43 -3.40 7.19 6.61
N GLU A 44 -3.33 7.03 7.93
CA GLU A 44 -2.89 8.03 8.90
C GLU A 44 -1.68 7.55 9.72
N GLU A 45 -1.53 6.24 9.90
CA GLU A 45 -0.51 5.65 10.77
C GLU A 45 0.65 5.02 9.99
N ALA A 46 0.39 4.41 8.84
CA ALA A 46 1.41 3.69 8.09
C ALA A 46 2.32 4.68 7.36
N GLY A 47 3.59 4.78 7.80
CA GLY A 47 4.57 5.74 7.29
C GLY A 47 4.75 5.72 5.77
N GLU A 48 4.65 4.54 5.15
CA GLU A 48 4.70 4.39 3.70
C GLU A 48 3.53 5.03 2.99
N LEU A 49 2.30 4.80 3.47
CA LEU A 49 1.09 5.36 2.88
C LEU A 49 0.99 6.86 3.12
N VAL A 50 1.21 7.31 4.37
CA VAL A 50 1.20 8.73 4.73
C VAL A 50 2.25 9.49 3.93
N GLY A 51 3.48 8.98 3.90
CA GLY A 51 4.56 9.57 3.14
C GLY A 51 4.29 9.57 1.63
N ALA A 52 3.74 8.48 1.08
CA ALA A 52 3.40 8.39 -0.34
C ALA A 52 2.34 9.42 -0.74
N VAL A 53 1.33 9.65 0.12
CA VAL A 53 0.33 10.69 -0.09
C VAL A 53 0.94 12.08 -0.05
N GLN A 54 1.81 12.36 0.93
CA GLN A 54 2.52 13.64 1.02
C GLN A 54 3.42 13.91 -0.19
N ARG A 55 4.08 12.86 -0.72
CA ARG A 55 4.92 12.94 -1.91
C ARG A 55 4.13 12.95 -3.23
N GLY A 56 2.81 12.72 -3.19
CA GLY A 56 1.96 12.65 -4.38
C GLY A 56 2.11 11.38 -5.21
N VAL A 57 2.69 10.33 -4.62
CA VAL A 57 2.90 9.00 -5.23
C VAL A 57 1.61 8.21 -5.28
N LEU A 58 0.82 8.32 -4.21
CA LEU A 58 -0.47 7.65 -4.03
C LEU A 58 -1.48 8.69 -3.56
N ARG A 59 -2.73 8.63 -4.02
CA ARG A 59 -3.84 9.39 -3.42
C ARG A 59 -4.72 8.43 -2.63
N ARG A 60 -5.45 8.91 -1.61
CA ARG A 60 -6.42 8.08 -0.86
C ARG A 60 -7.37 7.30 -1.79
N LYS A 61 -7.83 7.92 -2.87
CA LYS A 61 -8.70 7.29 -3.87
C LYS A 61 -8.04 6.22 -4.75
N ASP A 62 -6.72 6.10 -4.71
CA ASP A 62 -5.97 5.09 -5.46
C ASP A 62 -5.83 3.78 -4.65
N VAL A 63 -6.20 3.78 -3.36
CA VAL A 63 -6.37 2.56 -2.56
C VAL A 63 -7.58 1.80 -3.08
N ALA A 64 -7.39 0.52 -3.41
CA ALA A 64 -8.43 -0.30 -4.02
C ALA A 64 -9.53 -0.69 -3.04
N GLY A 65 -9.18 -0.85 -1.76
CA GLY A 65 -10.09 -1.17 -0.67
C GLY A 65 -9.37 -1.76 0.53
N THR A 66 -10.15 -2.21 1.50
CA THR A 66 -9.65 -2.90 2.68
C THR A 66 -9.43 -4.39 2.42
N LEU A 67 -8.61 -5.05 3.25
CA LEU A 67 -8.45 -6.51 3.22
C LEU A 67 -9.77 -7.23 3.53
N VAL A 68 -10.65 -6.61 4.32
CA VAL A 68 -12.00 -7.12 4.61
C VAL A 68 -12.85 -7.13 3.34
N GLU A 69 -12.86 -6.02 2.59
CA GLU A 69 -13.58 -5.93 1.31
C GLU A 69 -13.04 -6.89 0.26
N LEU A 70 -11.72 -7.05 0.21
CA LEU A 70 -11.07 -8.04 -0.65
C LEU A 70 -11.50 -9.46 -0.29
N ALA A 71 -11.48 -9.82 0.99
CA ALA A 71 -11.86 -11.14 1.47
C ALA A 71 -13.34 -11.46 1.25
N MET A 72 -14.22 -10.45 1.32
CA MET A 72 -15.65 -10.59 1.01
C MET A 72 -15.94 -10.60 -0.49
N GLY A 73 -14.96 -10.30 -1.34
CA GLY A 73 -15.15 -10.17 -2.78
C GLY A 73 -15.94 -8.92 -3.19
N THR A 74 -16.10 -7.94 -2.29
CA THR A 74 -16.71 -6.64 -2.64
C THR A 74 -15.75 -5.77 -3.46
N VAL A 75 -14.44 -6.02 -3.33
CA VAL A 75 -13.39 -5.51 -4.23
C VAL A 75 -12.58 -6.69 -4.78
N GLN A 76 -12.27 -6.68 -6.07
CA GLN A 76 -11.42 -7.71 -6.70
C GLN A 76 -9.93 -7.46 -6.43
N GLY A 77 -9.14 -8.53 -6.29
CA GLY A 77 -7.66 -8.47 -6.23
C GLY A 77 -7.03 -8.19 -7.59
#